data_AF-A0A5S4GPZ3-F1
#
_entry.id   AF-A0A5S4GPZ3-F1
#
_cell.length_a   1.000
_cell.length_b   1.000
_cell.length_c   1.000
_cell.angle_alpha   90.00
_cell.angle_beta   90.00
_cell.angle_gamma   90.00
#
_symmetry.space_group_name_H-M   'P 1'
#
loop_
_entity.id
_entity.type
_entity.pdbx_description
1 polymer ?
#
loop_
_entity_poly.entity_id
_entity_poly.type
_entity_poly.pdbx_seq_one_letter_code
_entity_poly.pdbx_strand_id
1 'polypeptide(L)'
;MAAEFAIGEYILVQDGRTFEIFHCLTEARRYHVAFLGVDAKPHGDGFRVTIGARYKDRIANGVPLKMDRQQFARFQEFMAPVIEARDGTNGP
;
A
#
# COMPACT_ATOMS: atom_id res chain seq x y z
N MET A 1 13.15 -6.36 9.23
CA MET A 1 13.71 -5.10 8.68
C MET A 1 12.55 -4.37 8.04
N ALA A 2 12.32 -3.11 8.39
CA ALA A 2 11.26 -2.33 7.77
C ALA A 2 11.76 -1.77 6.43
N ALA A 3 10.91 -1.81 5.40
CA ALA A 3 11.16 -1.14 4.12
C ALA A 3 10.33 0.14 4.07
N GLU A 4 10.87 1.16 3.43
CA GLU A 4 10.24 2.48 3.32
C GLU A 4 10.12 2.90 1.85
N PHE A 5 9.03 3.57 1.51
CA PHE A 5 8.77 4.11 0.19
C PHE A 5 8.15 5.50 0.30
N ALA A 6 8.86 6.51 -0.20
CA ALA A 6 8.37 7.89 -0.20
C ALA A 6 7.68 8.24 -1.52
N ILE A 7 6.51 8.88 -1.44
CA ILE A 7 5.77 9.39 -2.59
C ILE A 7 5.04 10.69 -2.27
N GLY A 8 5.50 11.79 -2.88
CA GLY A 8 5.00 13.12 -2.54
C GLY A 8 5.20 13.41 -1.05
N GLU A 9 4.11 13.71 -0.35
CA GLU A 9 4.08 13.97 1.11
C GLU A 9 3.80 12.72 1.96
N TYR A 10 3.77 11.54 1.32
CA TYR A 10 3.50 10.27 1.97
C TYR A 10 4.77 9.45 2.13
N ILE A 11 4.89 8.80 3.29
CA ILE A 11 5.89 7.76 3.53
C ILE A 11 5.13 6.47 3.86
N LEU A 12 5.39 5.43 3.09
CA LEU A 12 4.81 4.11 3.26
C LEU A 12 5.86 3.22 3.90
N VAL A 13 5.51 2.52 4.97
CA VAL A 13 6.43 1.67 5.73
C VAL A 13 5.81 0.29 5.89
N GLN A 14 6.61 -0.76 5.72
CA GLN A 14 6.17 -2.13 5.91
C GLN A 14 7.24 -3.00 6.55
N ASP A 15 6.83 -3.92 7.43
CA ASP A 15 7.72 -4.86 8.13
C ASP A 15 7.35 -6.33 7.88
N GLY A 16 6.54 -6.59 6.84
CA GLY A 16 5.98 -7.90 6.51
C GLY A 16 4.74 -8.29 7.32
N ARG A 17 4.42 -7.60 8.43
CA ARG A 17 3.24 -7.88 9.26
C ARG A 17 2.28 -6.71 9.31
N THR A 18 2.81 -5.50 9.31
CA THR A 18 2.08 -4.26 9.31
C THR A 18 2.51 -3.36 8.16
N PHE A 19 1.55 -2.56 7.71
CA PHE A 19 1.70 -1.59 6.65
C PHE A 19 1.22 -0.25 7.17
N GLU A 20 2.08 0.76 7.12
CA GLU A 20 1.84 2.09 7.66
C GLU A 20 1.96 3.13 6.57
N ILE A 21 1.06 4.11 6.60
CA ILE A 21 1.07 5.26 5.70
C ILE A 21 1.10 6.51 6.57
N PHE A 22 2.20 7.24 6.48
CA PHE A 22 2.38 8.52 7.12
C PHE A 22 2.10 9.62 6.10
N HIS A 23 1.28 10.60 6.47
CA HIS A 23 1.07 11.83 5.72
C HIS A 23 1.60 12.99 6.55
N CYS A 24 2.71 13.58 6.12
CA CYS A 24 3.49 14.52 6.93
C CYS A 24 3.80 13.95 8.35
N LEU A 25 4.12 14.81 9.32
CA LEU A 25 4.42 14.41 10.71
C LEU A 25 3.16 14.23 11.59
N THR A 26 1.96 14.21 11.00
CA THR A 26 0.71 14.45 11.76
C THR A 26 -0.34 13.35 11.68
N GLU A 27 -0.39 12.56 10.60
CA GLU A 27 -1.36 11.47 10.47
C GLU A 27 -0.67 10.18 10.05
N ALA A 28 -0.88 9.11 10.81
CA ALA A 28 -0.40 7.77 10.50
C ALA A 28 -1.60 6.82 10.44
N ARG A 29 -1.70 6.06 9.34
CA ARG A 29 -2.66 4.96 9.20
C ARG A 29 -1.93 3.64 9.17
N ARG A 30 -2.35 2.74 10.04
CA ARG A 30 -1.76 1.41 10.17
C ARG A 30 -2.77 0.33 9.79
N TYR A 31 -2.29 -0.62 8.99
CA TYR A 31 -3.05 -1.77 8.54
C TYR A 31 -2.26 -3.05 8.85
N HIS A 32 -2.96 -4.13 9.20
CA HIS A 32 -2.34 -5.44 9.26
C HIS A 32 -2.29 -6.03 7.85
N VAL A 33 -1.13 -6.58 7.45
CA VAL A 33 -0.87 -7.04 6.08
C VAL A 33 -1.87 -8.11 5.62
N ALA A 34 -2.26 -9.02 6.51
CA ALA A 34 -3.29 -10.05 6.24
C ALA A 34 -4.62 -9.49 5.70
N PHE A 35 -4.96 -8.26 6.09
CA PHE A 35 -6.18 -7.57 5.68
C PHE A 35 -5.90 -6.38 4.75
N LEU A 36 -4.71 -6.29 4.15
CA LEU A 36 -4.37 -5.17 3.27
C LEU A 36 -5.00 -5.37 1.87
N GLY A 37 -5.75 -4.36 1.44
CA GLY A 37 -6.29 -4.22 0.10
C GLY A 37 -5.53 -3.13 -0.65
N VAL A 38 -5.21 -3.43 -1.92
CA VAL A 38 -4.59 -2.49 -2.85
C VAL A 38 -5.36 -2.56 -4.17
N ASP A 39 -5.83 -1.42 -4.64
CA ASP A 39 -6.52 -1.28 -5.93
C ASP A 39 -5.83 -0.20 -6.74
N ALA A 40 -5.39 -0.53 -7.96
CA ALA A 40 -4.69 0.39 -8.85
C ALA A 40 -5.50 0.55 -10.14
N LYS A 41 -5.85 1.79 -10.46
CA LYS A 41 -6.62 2.13 -11.67
C LYS A 41 -5.86 3.15 -12.52
N PRO A 42 -5.86 3.01 -13.86
CA PRO A 42 -5.34 4.05 -14.74
C PRO A 42 -6.03 5.38 -14.47
N HIS A 43 -5.26 6.46 -14.42
CA HIS A 43 -5.78 7.81 -14.19
C HIS A 43 -4.88 8.84 -14.87
N GLY A 44 -5.34 9.39 -16.00
CA GLY A 44 -4.53 10.29 -16.81
C GLY A 44 -3.33 9.55 -17.43
N ASP A 45 -2.13 10.09 -17.23
CA ASP A 45 -0.85 9.53 -17.68
C ASP A 45 -0.24 8.51 -16.70
N GLY A 46 -0.82 8.38 -15.51
CA GLY A 46 -0.36 7.50 -14.44
C GLY A 46 -1.47 6.63 -13.84
N PHE A 47 -1.35 6.40 -12.54
CA PHE A 47 -2.21 5.51 -11.77
C PHE A 47 -2.74 6.20 -10.52
N ARG A 48 -4.00 5.91 -10.19
CA ARG A 48 -4.55 6.15 -8.87
C ARG A 48 -4.58 4.83 -8.12
N VAL A 49 -3.78 4.75 -7.06
CA VAL A 49 -3.66 3.57 -6.20
C VAL A 49 -4.38 3.85 -4.88
N THR A 50 -5.27 2.96 -4.47
CA THR A 50 -5.96 3.05 -3.18
C THR A 50 -5.47 1.92 -2.28
N ILE A 51 -4.97 2.27 -1.09
CA ILE A 51 -4.46 1.31 -0.10
C ILE A 51 -5.30 1.41 1.16
N GLY A 52 -5.81 0.28 1.66
CA GLY A 52 -6.59 0.29 2.91
C GLY A 52 -6.91 -1.11 3.40
N ALA A 53 -7.89 -1.21 4.30
CA ALA A 53 -8.35 -2.51 4.80
C ALA A 53 -9.24 -3.18 3.74
N ARG A 54 -8.86 -4.38 3.29
CA ARG A 54 -9.70 -5.26 2.49
C ARG A 54 -10.84 -5.79 3.37
N TYR A 55 -12.07 -5.49 2.96
CA TYR A 55 -13.27 -5.99 3.61
C TYR A 55 -14.24 -6.48 2.55
N LYS A 56 -14.46 -7.81 2.46
CA LYS A 56 -15.17 -8.43 1.33
C LYS A 56 -14.54 -7.96 0.00
N ASP A 57 -15.36 -7.51 -0.94
CA ASP A 57 -14.94 -7.07 -2.28
C ASP A 57 -14.60 -5.56 -2.37
N ARG A 58 -14.33 -4.89 -1.24
CA ARG A 58 -14.01 -3.46 -1.23
C ARG A 58 -12.82 -3.11 -0.34
N ILE A 59 -12.25 -1.93 -0.58
CA ILE A 59 -11.27 -1.30 0.30
C ILE A 59 -11.99 -0.31 1.21
N ALA A 60 -11.87 -0.51 2.51
CA ALA A 60 -12.34 0.39 3.55
C ALA A 60 -11.20 1.27 4.08
N ASN A 61 -11.53 2.51 4.46
CA ASN A 61 -10.58 3.51 4.99
C ASN A 61 -9.34 3.70 4.09
N GLY A 62 -9.55 3.63 2.78
CA GLY A 62 -8.50 3.68 1.78
C GLY A 62 -7.85 5.06 1.66
N VAL A 63 -6.53 5.08 1.51
CA VAL A 63 -5.75 6.26 1.16
C VAL A 63 -5.50 6.24 -0.35
N PRO A 64 -6.03 7.21 -1.11
CA PRO A 64 -5.74 7.33 -2.53
C PRO A 64 -4.40 8.05 -2.75
N LEU A 65 -3.49 7.41 -3.50
CA LEU A 65 -2.20 7.93 -3.91
C LEU A 65 -2.17 8.06 -5.43
N LYS A 66 -1.59 9.15 -5.94
CA LYS A 66 -1.35 9.32 -7.37
C LYS A 66 0.11 8.97 -7.66
N MET A 67 0.33 8.18 -8.71
CA MET A 67 1.66 7.73 -9.11
C MET A 67 1.82 7.89 -10.61
N ASP A 68 2.96 8.39 -11.07
CA ASP A 68 3.37 8.21 -12.46
C ASP A 68 3.76 6.74 -12.73
N ARG A 69 4.10 6.41 -13.97
CA ARG A 69 4.46 5.04 -14.37
C ARG A 69 5.72 4.51 -13.67
N GLN A 70 6.73 5.36 -13.46
CA GLN A 70 7.99 4.97 -12.83
C GLN A 70 7.81 4.81 -11.31
N GLN A 71 7.04 5.68 -10.68
CA GLN A 71 6.63 5.56 -9.28
C GLN A 71 5.81 4.29 -9.07
N PHE A 72 4.86 3.99 -9.97
CA PHE A 72 4.06 2.78 -9.88
C PHE A 72 4.89 1.50 -9.99
N ALA A 73 5.86 1.44 -10.91
CA ALA A 73 6.76 0.30 -11.04
C ALA A 73 7.55 0.05 -9.74
N ARG A 74 8.16 1.09 -9.16
CA ARG A 74 8.87 1.00 -7.86
C ARG A 74 7.93 0.63 -6.71
N PHE A 75 6.70 1.14 -6.73
CA PHE A 75 5.68 0.76 -5.76
C PHE A 75 5.33 -0.73 -5.84
N GLN A 76 5.24 -1.30 -7.05
CA GLN A 76 4.99 -2.74 -7.22
C GLN A 76 6.12 -3.58 -6.62
N GLU A 77 7.38 -3.18 -6.82
CA GLU A 77 8.54 -3.83 -6.20
C GLU A 77 8.50 -3.74 -4.66
N PHE A 78 8.15 -2.56 -4.13
CA PHE A 78 8.00 -2.34 -2.69
C PHE A 78 6.87 -3.19 -2.08
N MET A 79 5.75 -3.37 -2.80
CA MET A 79 4.59 -4.14 -2.33
C MET A 79 4.73 -5.66 -2.51
N ALA A 80 5.64 -6.12 -3.39
CA ALA A 80 5.85 -7.55 -3.63
C ALA A 80 6.00 -8.38 -2.33
N PRO A 81 6.90 -8.03 -1.38
CA PRO A 81 7.03 -8.79 -0.12
C PRO A 81 5.78 -8.69 0.77
N VAL A 82 5.02 -7.59 0.70
CA VAL A 82 3.78 -7.42 1.47
C VAL A 82 2.69 -8.33 0.95
N ILE A 83 2.57 -8.45 -0.38
CA ILE A 83 1.60 -9.34 -1.04
C ILE A 83 1.97 -10.80 -0.76
N GLU A 84 3.25 -11.15 -0.87
CA GLU A 84 3.74 -12.50 -0.53
C GLU A 84 3.45 -12.84 0.93
N ALA A 85 3.77 -11.95 1.88
CA ALA A 85 3.49 -12.17 3.29
C ALA A 85 1.99 -12.34 3.57
N ARG A 86 1.13 -11.52 2.92
CA ARG A 86 -0.32 -11.63 3.02
C ARG A 86 -0.83 -12.96 2.50
N ASP A 87 -0.37 -13.40 1.35
CA ASP A 87 -0.88 -14.61 0.69
C ASP A 87 -0.32 -15.87 1.40
N GLY A 88 0.91 -15.80 1.92
CA GLY A 88 1.51 -16.83 2.78
C GLY A 88 0.86 -16.94 4.16
N THR A 89 0.32 -15.85 4.74
CA THR A 89 -0.51 -15.94 5.96
C THR A 89 -1.90 -16.53 5.72
N ASN A 90 -2.32 -16.63 4.46
CA ASN A 90 -3.57 -17.27 4.04
C ASN A 90 -3.35 -18.68 3.43
N GLY A 91 -2.15 -19.26 3.62
CA GLY A 91 -1.86 -20.67 3.32
C GLY A 91 -2.52 -21.64 4.33
N PRO A 92 -2.68 -22.92 3.96
CA PRO A 92 -3.85 -23.78 4.24
C PRO A 92 -4.30 -23.89 5.70
#